data_AF-A0A3D5FAV4-F1
#
_entry.id   AF-A0A3D5FAV4-F1
#
_cell.length_a   1.000
_cell.length_b   1.000
_cell.length_c   1.000
_cell.angle_alpha   90.00
_cell.angle_beta   90.00
_cell.angle_gamma   90.00
#
_symmetry.space_group_name_H-M   'P 1'
#
loop_
_entity.id
_entity.type
_entity.pdbx_description
1 polymer ?
#
loop_
_entity_poly.entity_id
_entity_poly.type
_entity_poly.pdbx_seq_one_letter_code
_entity_poly.pdbx_strand_id
1 'polypeptide(L)'
;MSELTTVARPYAKAAFDFAVEQSAIAKWQEMLSFAAEVSKNETIHQLSTGAMAADKLADLYINVCGDSLDEHGQNLVKVLAENKRLTALPEISALFDLL
;
A
#
# COMPACT_ATOMS: atom_id res chain seq x y z
N MET A 1 7.94 -19.54 3.38
CA MET A 1 7.44 -18.94 2.13
C MET A 1 6.15 -18.25 2.50
N SER A 2 6.25 -17.01 2.95
CA SER A 2 5.11 -16.28 3.49
C SER A 2 4.11 -16.01 2.36
N GLU A 3 2.84 -16.35 2.57
CA GLU A 3 1.77 -16.17 1.58
C GLU A 3 1.62 -14.71 1.10
N LEU A 4 2.14 -13.76 1.89
CA LEU A 4 2.18 -12.33 1.59
C LEU A 4 2.97 -12.00 0.32
N THR A 5 4.11 -12.66 0.10
CA THR A 5 4.99 -12.40 -1.06
C THR A 5 4.37 -12.88 -2.38
N THR A 6 3.60 -13.97 -2.34
CA THR A 6 2.90 -14.54 -3.51
C THR A 6 1.80 -13.60 -3.99
N VAL A 7 1.19 -12.87 -3.07
CA VAL A 7 0.10 -11.94 -3.32
C VAL A 7 0.62 -10.55 -3.67
N ALA A 8 1.67 -10.06 -2.99
CA ALA A 8 2.26 -8.75 -3.25
C ALA A 8 2.80 -8.60 -4.67
N ARG A 9 3.34 -9.67 -5.26
CA ARG A 9 3.97 -9.66 -6.57
C ARG A 9 3.04 -9.25 -7.74
N PRO A 10 1.85 -9.85 -7.93
CA PRO A 10 0.91 -9.39 -8.96
C PRO A 10 0.40 -7.97 -8.70
N TYR A 11 0.23 -7.54 -7.44
CA TYR A 11 -0.17 -6.16 -7.14
C TYR A 11 0.92 -5.15 -7.49
N ALA A 12 2.18 -5.40 -7.10
CA ALA A 12 3.32 -4.55 -7.44
C ALA A 12 3.48 -4.43 -8.97
N LYS A 13 3.35 -5.56 -9.68
CA LYS A 13 3.43 -5.55 -11.14
C LYS A 13 2.28 -4.77 -11.79
N ALA A 14 1.04 -4.94 -11.31
CA ALA A 14 -0.11 -4.20 -11.83
C ALA A 14 0.00 -2.68 -11.55
N ALA A 15 0.46 -2.32 -10.35
CA ALA A 15 0.75 -0.94 -10.01
C ALA A 15 1.85 -0.33 -10.90
N PHE A 16 2.91 -1.11 -11.18
CA PHE A 16 4.01 -0.68 -12.05
C PHE A 16 3.56 -0.51 -13.50
N ASP A 17 2.89 -1.51 -14.09
CA ASP A 17 2.31 -1.41 -15.44
C ASP A 17 1.44 -0.15 -15.56
N PHE A 18 0.56 0.07 -14.58
CA PHE A 18 -0.32 1.24 -14.55
C PHE A 18 0.45 2.56 -14.44
N ALA A 19 1.47 2.61 -13.58
CA ALA A 19 2.31 3.79 -13.42
C ALA A 19 3.15 4.08 -14.66
N VAL A 20 3.61 3.05 -15.38
CA VAL A 20 4.30 3.16 -16.67
C VAL A 20 3.35 3.71 -17.73
N GLU A 21 2.15 3.15 -17.85
CA GLU A 21 1.13 3.63 -18.80
C GLU A 21 0.76 5.10 -18.57
N GLN A 22 0.64 5.52 -17.32
CA GLN A 22 0.35 6.91 -16.95
C GLN A 22 1.59 7.81 -16.93
N SER A 23 2.80 7.29 -17.22
CA SER A 23 4.07 8.01 -17.04
C SER A 23 4.21 8.66 -15.64
N ALA A 24 3.63 8.02 -14.63
CA ALA A 24 3.55 8.50 -13.25
C ALA A 24 4.33 7.60 -12.27
N ILE A 25 5.35 6.89 -12.78
CA ILE A 25 6.19 5.96 -12.00
C ILE A 25 6.80 6.64 -10.77
N ALA A 26 7.41 7.81 -10.94
CA ALA A 26 8.02 8.55 -9.83
C ALA A 26 6.98 8.88 -8.74
N LYS A 27 5.79 9.34 -9.16
CA LYS A 27 4.69 9.65 -8.25
C LYS A 27 4.21 8.40 -7.51
N TRP A 28 4.04 7.29 -8.21
CA TRP A 28 3.65 6.00 -7.64
C TRP A 28 4.71 5.44 -6.69
N GLN A 29 5.99 5.62 -7.00
CA GLN A 29 7.11 5.19 -6.16
C GLN A 29 7.14 6.00 -4.85
N GLU A 30 6.95 7.32 -4.92
CA GLU A 30 6.83 8.19 -3.75
C GLU A 30 5.61 7.78 -2.90
N MET A 31 4.44 7.57 -3.54
CA MET A 31 3.23 7.08 -2.89
C MET A 31 3.44 5.76 -2.13
N LEU A 32 4.00 4.77 -2.82
CA LEU A 32 4.22 3.43 -2.28
C LEU A 32 5.27 3.45 -1.18
N SER A 33 6.35 4.23 -1.33
CA SER A 33 7.36 4.40 -0.30
C SER A 33 6.77 5.07 0.94
N PHE A 34 5.99 6.13 0.76
CA PHE A 34 5.33 6.82 1.86
C PHE A 34 4.36 5.89 2.60
N ALA A 35 3.50 5.19 1.85
CA ALA A 35 2.58 4.23 2.43
C ALA A 35 3.32 3.07 3.13
N ALA A 36 4.46 2.61 2.61
CA ALA A 36 5.30 1.60 3.25
C ALA A 36 5.94 2.09 4.55
N GLU A 37 6.38 3.36 4.62
CA GLU A 37 6.85 3.99 5.86
C GLU A 37 5.74 4.16 6.89
N VAL A 38 4.54 4.60 6.46
CA VAL A 38 3.35 4.65 7.30
C VAL A 38 3.02 3.25 7.83
N SER A 39 3.17 2.21 7.01
CA SER A 39 2.96 0.81 7.42
C SER A 39 3.98 0.28 8.41
N LYS A 40 5.22 0.74 8.32
CA LYS A 40 6.28 0.44 9.28
C LYS A 40 6.12 1.21 10.60
N ASN A 41 5.28 2.25 10.64
CA ASN A 41 5.05 3.03 11.84
C ASN A 41 4.33 2.21 12.92
N GLU A 42 4.87 2.24 14.14
CA GLU A 42 4.37 1.48 15.30
C GLU A 42 2.89 1.77 15.60
N THR A 43 2.45 3.02 15.36
CA THR A 43 1.05 3.45 15.52
C THR A 43 0.10 2.65 14.63
N ILE A 44 0.49 2.45 13.38
CA ILE A 44 -0.30 1.73 12.38
C ILE A 44 -0.28 0.23 12.64
N HIS A 45 0.85 -0.29 13.09
CA HIS A 45 0.97 -1.69 13.50
C HIS A 45 0.09 -1.99 14.72
N GLN A 46 0.05 -1.08 15.70
CA GLN A 46 -0.88 -1.16 16.83
C GLN A 46 -2.35 -1.04 16.39
N LEU A 47 -2.66 -0.18 15.41
CA LEU A 47 -4.01 -0.05 14.85
C LEU A 47 -4.47 -1.32 14.09
N SER A 48 -3.55 -2.03 13.42
CA SER A 48 -3.83 -3.35 12.81
C SER A 48 -4.04 -4.46 13.84
N THR A 49 -3.40 -4.36 14.99
CA THR A 49 -3.60 -5.28 16.13
C THR A 49 -4.85 -4.93 16.94
N GLY A 50 -5.27 -3.66 16.92
CA GLY A 50 -6.53 -3.22 17.49
C GLY A 50 -7.74 -3.78 16.74
N ALA A 51 -8.89 -3.89 17.40
CA ALA A 51 -10.17 -4.32 16.82
C ALA A 51 -10.78 -3.26 15.86
N MET A 52 -9.94 -2.56 15.10
CA MET A 52 -10.35 -1.54 14.14
C MET A 52 -10.86 -2.23 12.87
N ALA A 53 -11.98 -1.75 12.33
CA ALA A 53 -12.50 -2.22 11.06
C ALA A 53 -11.52 -1.89 9.92
N ALA A 54 -11.39 -2.81 8.96
CA ALA A 54 -10.53 -2.65 7.78
C ALA A 54 -10.79 -1.33 7.04
N ASP A 55 -12.06 -0.96 6.85
CA ASP A 55 -12.46 0.32 6.27
C ASP A 55 -11.88 1.52 7.02
N LYS A 56 -12.01 1.57 8.36
CA LYS A 56 -11.48 2.68 9.15
C LYS A 56 -9.95 2.77 9.07
N LEU A 57 -9.29 1.63 8.95
CA LEU A 57 -7.84 1.57 8.83
C LEU A 57 -7.39 2.06 7.44
N ALA A 58 -8.12 1.68 6.39
CA ALA A 58 -7.93 2.19 5.04
C ALA A 58 -8.16 3.71 4.97
N ASP A 59 -9.28 4.19 5.51
CA ASP A 59 -9.62 5.61 5.56
C ASP A 59 -8.57 6.40 6.33
N LEU A 60 -8.09 5.89 7.47
CA LEU A 60 -7.01 6.54 8.21
C LEU A 60 -5.72 6.61 7.38
N TYR A 61 -5.36 5.52 6.70
CA TYR A 61 -4.20 5.52 5.80
C TYR A 61 -4.33 6.53 4.67
N ILE A 62 -5.51 6.56 4.04
CA ILE A 62 -5.81 7.48 2.95
C ILE A 62 -5.74 8.92 3.47
N ASN A 63 -6.26 9.19 4.68
CA ASN A 63 -6.16 10.50 5.31
C ASN A 63 -4.71 10.87 5.71
N VAL A 64 -3.90 9.91 6.16
CA VAL A 64 -2.49 10.12 6.53
C VAL A 64 -1.62 10.34 5.29
N CYS A 65 -1.85 9.56 4.23
CA CYS A 65 -1.17 9.75 2.95
C CYS A 65 -1.70 10.99 2.21
N GLY A 66 -2.93 11.41 2.53
CA GLY A 66 -3.57 12.64 2.03
C GLY A 66 -3.47 12.76 0.51
N ASP A 67 -3.10 13.97 0.07
CA ASP A 67 -2.86 14.34 -1.33
C ASP A 67 -1.69 13.62 -2.01
N SER A 68 -0.88 12.89 -1.25
CA SER A 68 0.18 12.09 -1.85
C SER A 68 -0.42 10.92 -2.62
N LEU A 69 -1.57 10.40 -2.18
CA LEU A 69 -2.20 9.20 -2.73
C LEU A 69 -3.31 9.54 -3.73
N ASP A 70 -3.05 9.30 -5.02
CA ASP A 70 -4.07 9.41 -6.08
C ASP A 70 -5.17 8.35 -5.91
N GLU A 71 -6.30 8.52 -6.61
CA GLU A 71 -7.50 7.65 -6.54
C GLU A 71 -7.18 6.14 -6.70
N HIS A 72 -6.19 5.81 -7.53
CA HIS A 72 -5.71 4.43 -7.71
C HIS A 72 -4.91 3.89 -6.52
N GLY A 73 -4.08 4.74 -5.90
CA GLY A 73 -3.36 4.38 -4.69
C GLY A 73 -4.31 4.19 -3.50
N GLN A 74 -5.36 5.01 -3.41
CA GLN A 74 -6.41 4.87 -2.40
C GLN A 74 -7.15 3.54 -2.56
N ASN A 75 -7.46 3.14 -3.79
CA ASN A 75 -8.06 1.83 -4.07
C ASN A 75 -7.12 0.67 -3.69
N LEU A 76 -5.81 0.78 -3.97
CA LEU A 76 -4.83 -0.24 -3.57
C LEU A 76 -4.81 -0.41 -2.05
N VAL A 77 -4.75 0.69 -1.31
CA VAL A 77 -4.75 0.71 0.16
C VAL A 77 -6.06 0.11 0.71
N LYS A 78 -7.22 0.47 0.14
CA LYS A 78 -8.52 -0.12 0.53
C LYS A 78 -8.54 -1.63 0.34
N VAL A 79 -8.15 -2.13 -0.83
CA VAL A 79 -8.11 -3.57 -1.13
C VAL A 79 -7.17 -4.31 -0.17
N LEU A 80 -6.01 -3.72 0.15
CA LEU A 80 -5.06 -4.29 1.10
C LEU A 80 -5.62 -4.30 2.52
N ALA A 81 -6.28 -3.23 2.95
CA ALA A 81 -6.90 -3.12 4.27
C ALA A 81 -8.06 -4.11 4.44
N GLU A 82 -8.96 -4.22 3.46
CA GLU A 82 -10.08 -5.19 3.45
C GLU A 82 -9.58 -6.62 3.60
N ASN A 83 -8.46 -6.95 2.95
CA ASN A 83 -7.86 -8.28 3.03
C ASN A 83 -6.99 -8.50 4.28
N LYS A 84 -6.88 -7.52 5.20
CA LYS A 84 -5.89 -7.49 6.30
C LYS A 84 -4.44 -7.71 5.83
N ARG A 85 -4.13 -7.30 4.60
CA ARG A 85 -2.83 -7.45 3.93
C ARG A 85 -1.99 -6.17 3.99
N LEU A 86 -2.32 -5.23 4.88
CA LEU A 86 -1.53 -4.00 5.06
C LEU A 86 -0.07 -4.28 5.40
N THR A 87 0.23 -5.41 6.05
CA THR A 87 1.61 -5.87 6.29
C THR A 87 2.39 -6.22 5.01
N ALA A 88 1.71 -6.48 3.88
CA ALA A 88 2.34 -6.70 2.58
C ALA A 88 2.67 -5.39 1.84
N LEU A 89 2.19 -4.25 2.32
CA LEU A 89 2.39 -2.94 1.70
C LEU A 89 3.89 -2.56 1.57
N PRO A 90 4.75 -2.76 2.60
CA PRO A 90 6.20 -2.60 2.43
C PRO A 90 6.83 -3.62 1.48
N GLU A 91 6.30 -4.85 1.35
CA GLU A 91 6.74 -5.79 0.32
C GLU A 91 6.36 -5.31 -1.09
N ILE A 92 5.16 -4.76 -1.28
CA ILE A 92 4.71 -4.22 -2.58
C ILE A 92 5.60 -3.06 -3.00
N SER A 93 5.87 -2.12 -2.08
CA SER A 93 6.77 -0.99 -2.33
C SER A 93 8.19 -1.47 -2.69
N ALA A 94 8.75 -2.43 -1.94
CA ALA A 94 10.06 -2.98 -2.24
C ALA A 94 10.10 -3.73 -3.59
N LEU A 95 9.04 -4.47 -3.93
CA LEU A 95 8.93 -5.16 -5.22
C LEU A 95 8.75 -4.17 -6.39
N PHE A 96 8.05 -3.06 -6.17
CA PHE A 96 7.90 -1.98 -7.13
C PHE A 96 9.23 -1.27 -7.37
N ASP A 97 10.00 -0.98 -6.31
CA ASP A 97 11.33 -0.36 -6.41
C ASP A 97 12.35 -1.25 -7.14
N LEU A 98 12.13 -2.58 -7.13
CA LEU A 98 12.94 -3.58 -7.81
C LEU A 98 12.57 -3.82 -9.28
N LEU A 99 11.41 -3.32 -9.73
CA LEU A 99 10.89 -3.48 -11.10
C LEU A 99 11.43 -2.40 -12.04
#